data_AF-A0A371FA58-F1
#
_entry.id   AF-A0A371FA58-F1
#
_cell.length_a   1.000
_cell.length_b   1.000
_cell.length_c   1.000
_cell.angle_alpha   90.00
_cell.angle_beta   90.00
_cell.angle_gamma   90.00
#
_symmetry.space_group_name_H-M   'P 1'
#
loop_
_entity.id
_entity.type
_entity.pdbx_description
1 polymer ?
#
loop_
_entity_poly.entity_id
_entity_poly.type
_entity_poly.pdbx_seq_one_letter_code
_entity_poly.pdbx_strand_id
1 'polypeptide(L)'
;MTPTIHLLILMHVCTIVVAMSNTHPTYTISSILVFGDSTVDTGNNNYIEWTLVKANYLPYGKDFPGHLPTGRFSNGKLVVDFLASILNLKDSVPPYLNPNLSDKELLTGVCFASGGSGIDDLTATSANVISMPHQIEYFKTYAEKLRLIAGKNKSTQILEDALVVISVGANDIIFNFYDLPTRRMMFININTYQDYLLDRLQIFIKRFCTVF
;
A
#
# COMPACT_ATOMS: atom_id res chain seq x y z
N MET A 1 9.78 34.12 -22.07
CA MET A 1 10.54 32.97 -21.52
C MET A 1 9.70 32.35 -20.42
N THR A 2 8.84 31.40 -20.78
CA THR A 2 8.02 30.63 -19.85
C THR A 2 8.78 29.34 -19.51
N PRO A 3 9.01 28.99 -18.24
CA PRO A 3 9.62 27.73 -17.90
C PRO A 3 8.59 26.63 -18.14
N THR A 4 8.83 25.82 -19.16
CA THR A 4 8.13 24.56 -19.41
C THR A 4 8.41 23.62 -18.24
N ILE A 5 7.49 23.58 -17.27
CA ILE A 5 7.45 22.55 -16.23
C ILE A 5 7.17 21.24 -16.96
N HIS A 6 8.23 20.44 -17.15
CA HIS A 6 8.08 19.08 -17.68
C HIS A 6 7.52 18.23 -16.55
N LEU A 7 6.20 18.01 -16.56
CA LEU A 7 5.54 17.02 -15.73
C LEU A 7 6.02 15.64 -16.18
N LEU A 8 7.05 15.12 -15.52
CA LEU A 8 7.48 13.73 -15.67
C LEU A 8 6.41 12.83 -15.04
N ILE A 9 5.40 12.45 -15.82
CA ILE A 9 4.51 11.35 -15.47
C ILE A 9 5.34 10.07 -15.67
N LEU A 10 6.02 9.63 -14.62
CA LEU A 10 6.71 8.34 -14.59
C LEU A 10 5.63 7.25 -14.53
N MET A 11 5.13 6.87 -15.71
CA MET A 11 4.22 5.74 -15.89
C MET A 11 5.02 4.47 -15.58
N HIS A 12 4.99 4.05 -14.31
CA HIS A 12 5.52 2.74 -13.91
C HIS A 12 4.65 1.67 -14.56
N VAL A 13 5.09 1.19 -15.72
CA VAL A 13 4.59 -0.07 -16.27
C VAL A 13 5.12 -1.18 -15.36
N CYS A 14 4.36 -1.54 -14.34
CA CYS A 14 4.57 -2.80 -13.63
C CYS A 14 4.29 -3.94 -14.62
N THR A 15 5.33 -4.41 -15.28
CA THR A 15 5.26 -5.64 -16.07
C THR A 15 5.16 -6.80 -15.07
N ILE A 16 3.94 -7.22 -14.75
CA ILE A 16 3.72 -8.45 -13.98
C ILE A 16 4.00 -9.61 -14.93
N VAL A 17 5.22 -10.17 -14.87
CA VAL A 17 5.52 -11.44 -15.53
C VAL A 17 4.89 -12.55 -14.69
N VAL A 18 3.69 -12.98 -15.07
CA VAL A 18 3.09 -14.20 -14.52
C VAL A 18 3.69 -15.38 -15.27
N ALA A 19 4.76 -15.98 -14.72
CA ALA A 19 5.23 -17.28 -15.18
C ALA A 19 4.26 -18.34 -14.67
N MET A 20 3.37 -18.86 -15.53
CA MET A 20 2.51 -19.99 -15.20
C MET A 20 3.30 -21.30 -15.37
N SER A 21 3.78 -21.87 -14.27
CA SER A 21 4.21 -23.28 -14.24
C SER A 21 2.99 -24.17 -14.00
N ASN A 22 2.69 -25.06 -14.93
CA ASN A 22 1.51 -25.95 -14.91
C ASN A 22 1.61 -27.15 -13.94
N THR A 23 2.32 -27.01 -12.81
CA THR A 23 2.45 -28.08 -11.82
C THR A 23 2.68 -27.54 -10.40
N HIS A 24 1.63 -27.01 -9.76
CA HIS A 24 1.66 -26.72 -8.32
C HIS A 24 0.30 -27.07 -7.69
N PRO A 25 0.27 -27.45 -6.39
CA PRO A 25 -0.99 -27.63 -5.66
C PRO A 25 -1.83 -26.36 -5.82
N THR A 26 -3.15 -26.51 -5.85
CA THR A 26 -4.08 -25.38 -5.94
C THR A 26 -3.94 -24.51 -4.68
N TYR A 27 -2.97 -23.58 -4.68
CA TYR A 27 -2.86 -22.55 -3.67
C TYR A 27 -4.10 -21.67 -3.79
N THR A 28 -4.97 -21.75 -2.79
CA THR A 28 -6.22 -21.02 -2.80
C THR A 28 -5.96 -19.68 -2.14
N ILE A 29 -5.77 -18.62 -2.93
CA ILE A 29 -5.63 -17.28 -2.37
C ILE A 29 -6.96 -16.91 -1.70
N SER A 30 -6.96 -16.74 -0.38
CA SER A 30 -8.19 -16.53 0.40
C SER A 30 -8.32 -15.11 0.97
N SER A 31 -7.25 -14.32 0.92
CA SER A 31 -7.25 -12.92 1.33
C SER A 31 -6.22 -12.10 0.56
N ILE A 32 -6.34 -10.77 0.63
CA ILE A 32 -5.38 -9.82 0.05
C ILE A 32 -4.96 -8.77 1.09
N LEU A 33 -3.66 -8.60 1.29
CA LEU A 33 -3.09 -7.65 2.25
C LEU A 33 -2.23 -6.64 1.48
N VAL A 34 -2.57 -5.36 1.59
CA VAL A 34 -1.96 -4.31 0.77
C VAL A 34 -1.17 -3.32 1.62
N PHE A 35 0.07 -3.05 1.23
CA PHE A 35 0.99 -2.12 1.88
C PHE A 35 1.61 -1.18 0.86
N GLY A 36 1.99 0.01 1.32
CA GLY A 36 2.74 0.96 0.50
C GLY A 36 2.19 2.37 0.50
N ASP A 37 2.15 2.99 -0.68
CA ASP A 37 1.85 4.40 -0.86
C ASP A 37 0.54 4.70 -1.62
N SER A 38 0.41 5.90 -2.17
CA SER A 38 -0.76 6.39 -2.90
C SER A 38 -1.16 5.53 -4.09
N THR A 39 -0.22 4.78 -4.68
CA THR A 39 -0.49 3.88 -5.80
C THR A 39 -1.45 2.74 -5.43
N VAL A 40 -1.55 2.42 -4.15
CA VAL A 40 -2.37 1.32 -3.62
C VAL A 40 -3.21 1.72 -2.39
N ASP A 41 -3.15 2.98 -1.93
CA ASP A 41 -3.98 3.50 -0.84
C ASP A 41 -5.46 3.59 -1.24
N THR A 42 -6.28 2.80 -0.57
CA THR A 42 -7.73 2.71 -0.80
C THR A 42 -8.55 3.71 0.03
N GLY A 43 -7.89 4.57 0.81
CA GLY A 43 -8.50 5.68 1.54
C GLY A 43 -8.10 5.78 3.01
N ASN A 44 -7.00 5.17 3.45
CA ASN A 44 -6.53 5.29 4.84
C ASN A 44 -6.24 6.75 5.21
N ASN A 45 -5.71 7.53 4.27
CA ASN A 45 -5.37 8.93 4.52
C ASN A 45 -6.58 9.81 4.89
N ASN A 46 -7.81 9.37 4.59
CA ASN A 46 -9.01 10.10 5.00
C ASN A 46 -9.18 10.13 6.53
N TYR A 47 -8.61 9.15 7.23
CA TYR A 47 -8.71 8.98 8.67
C TYR A 47 -7.52 9.56 9.43
N ILE A 48 -6.64 10.29 8.74
CA ILE A 48 -5.50 10.98 9.34
C ILE A 48 -5.87 12.48 9.46
N GLU A 49 -5.99 12.98 10.68
CA GLU A 49 -6.51 14.31 10.96
C GLU A 49 -5.64 15.42 10.32
N TRP A 50 -4.32 15.35 10.52
CA TRP A 50 -3.38 16.43 10.21
C TRP A 50 -2.62 16.24 8.88
N THR A 51 -3.05 15.34 8.01
CA THR A 51 -2.46 15.18 6.67
C THR A 51 -3.24 15.96 5.60
N LEU A 52 -2.49 16.56 4.68
CA LEU A 52 -3.03 17.15 3.44
C LEU A 52 -3.05 16.15 2.28
N VAL A 53 -2.40 14.99 2.43
CA VAL A 53 -2.28 13.99 1.36
C VAL A 53 -3.57 13.17 1.30
N LYS A 54 -4.65 13.75 0.81
CA LYS A 54 -5.97 13.10 0.69
C LYS A 54 -6.44 13.11 -0.75
N ALA A 55 -7.26 12.12 -1.10
CA ALA A 55 -7.93 11.99 -2.39
C ALA A 55 -9.44 11.80 -2.21
N ASN A 56 -10.02 12.50 -1.23
CA ASN A 56 -11.45 12.49 -0.88
C ASN A 56 -12.22 13.67 -1.48
N TYR A 57 -11.78 14.18 -2.64
CA TYR A 57 -12.40 15.26 -3.39
C TYR A 57 -12.31 14.99 -4.89
N LEU A 58 -13.15 15.65 -5.70
CA LEU A 58 -13.12 15.52 -7.15
C LEU A 58 -11.80 16.07 -7.75
N PRO A 59 -11.21 15.46 -8.78
CA PRO A 59 -11.81 14.46 -9.68
C PRO A 59 -11.68 12.99 -9.22
N TYR A 60 -11.07 12.73 -8.06
CA TYR A 60 -10.91 11.36 -7.56
C TYR A 60 -12.27 10.68 -7.36
N GLY A 61 -12.32 9.36 -7.62
CA GLY A 61 -13.54 8.56 -7.47
C GLY A 61 -14.65 8.83 -8.49
N LYS A 62 -14.46 9.72 -9.48
CA LYS A 62 -15.44 9.99 -10.54
C LYS A 62 -15.92 8.73 -11.28
N ASP A 63 -15.04 7.76 -11.50
CA ASP A 63 -15.30 6.49 -12.18
C ASP A 63 -15.36 5.29 -11.20
N PHE A 64 -15.29 5.55 -9.89
CA PHE A 64 -15.45 4.51 -8.86
C PHE A 64 -16.94 4.17 -8.68
N PRO A 65 -17.31 2.93 -8.32
CA PRO A 65 -18.70 2.59 -8.01
C PRO A 65 -19.34 3.58 -7.03
N GLY A 66 -20.48 4.15 -7.41
CA GLY A 66 -21.15 5.21 -6.64
C GLY A 66 -20.67 6.64 -6.92
N HIS A 67 -19.63 6.82 -7.75
CA HIS A 67 -19.09 8.13 -8.16
C HIS A 67 -18.63 9.01 -6.98
N LEU A 68 -18.07 8.38 -5.93
CA LEU A 68 -17.65 9.03 -4.69
C LEU A 68 -16.13 9.02 -4.53
N PRO A 69 -15.51 10.13 -4.07
CA PRO A 69 -14.09 10.17 -3.80
C PRO A 69 -13.75 9.42 -2.51
N THR A 70 -13.40 8.14 -2.62
CA THR A 70 -13.15 7.28 -1.44
C THR A 70 -11.78 7.47 -0.80
N GLY A 71 -10.93 8.37 -1.30
CA GLY A 71 -9.52 8.47 -0.89
C GLY A 71 -8.54 7.68 -1.75
N ARG A 72 -9.00 7.07 -2.85
CA ARG A 72 -8.12 6.46 -3.87
C ARG A 72 -7.51 7.57 -4.73
N PHE A 73 -6.19 7.54 -4.94
CA PHE A 73 -5.48 8.48 -5.83
C PHE A 73 -5.68 8.15 -7.31
N SER A 74 -6.94 7.92 -7.71
CA SER A 74 -7.40 7.61 -9.05
C SER A 74 -8.84 8.08 -9.24
N ASN A 75 -9.27 8.24 -10.49
CA ASN A 75 -10.69 8.45 -10.77
C ASN A 75 -11.53 7.22 -10.40
N GLY A 76 -10.94 6.02 -10.35
CA GLY A 76 -11.68 4.78 -10.13
C GLY A 76 -10.96 3.80 -9.22
N LYS A 77 -11.17 2.51 -9.51
CA LYS A 77 -10.49 1.40 -8.85
C LYS A 77 -8.97 1.48 -9.00
N LEU A 78 -8.25 1.04 -7.98
CA LEU A 78 -6.80 0.82 -8.03
C LEU A 78 -6.48 -0.61 -8.47
N VAL A 79 -5.23 -0.88 -8.83
CA VAL A 79 -4.77 -2.22 -9.26
C VAL A 79 -5.18 -3.31 -8.24
N VAL A 80 -5.08 -3.01 -6.95
CA VAL A 80 -5.46 -3.94 -5.87
C VAL A 80 -6.94 -4.29 -5.82
N ASP A 81 -7.83 -3.38 -6.26
CA ASP A 81 -9.26 -3.67 -6.37
C ASP A 81 -9.53 -4.64 -7.52
N PHE A 82 -8.82 -4.48 -8.65
CA PHE A 82 -8.92 -5.40 -9.78
C PHE A 82 -8.37 -6.78 -9.41
N LEU A 83 -7.23 -6.85 -8.71
CA LEU A 83 -6.68 -8.11 -8.21
C LEU A 83 -7.67 -8.82 -7.27
N ALA A 84 -8.24 -8.11 -6.31
CA ALA A 84 -9.24 -8.66 -5.40
C ALA A 84 -10.49 -9.18 -6.12
N SER A 85 -10.92 -8.47 -7.17
CA SER A 85 -12.06 -8.87 -8.01
C SER A 85 -11.76 -10.14 -8.82
N ILE A 86 -10.59 -10.20 -9.47
CA ILE A 86 -10.15 -11.36 -10.27
C ILE A 86 -10.00 -12.62 -9.41
N LEU A 87 -9.57 -12.45 -8.16
CA LEU A 87 -9.46 -13.52 -7.18
C LEU A 87 -10.79 -13.90 -6.52
N ASN A 88 -11.90 -13.25 -6.90
CA ASN A 88 -13.23 -13.44 -6.33
C ASN A 88 -13.29 -13.22 -4.80
N LEU A 89 -12.43 -12.35 -4.27
CA LEU A 89 -12.39 -12.02 -2.84
C LEU A 89 -13.40 -10.93 -2.48
N LYS A 90 -13.42 -9.86 -3.29
CA LYS A 90 -14.25 -8.65 -3.10
C LYS A 90 -14.13 -7.73 -4.31
N ASP A 91 -15.13 -6.88 -4.52
CA ASP A 91 -15.13 -5.91 -5.61
C ASP A 91 -14.11 -4.77 -5.42
N SER A 92 -13.84 -4.41 -4.16
CA SER A 92 -12.87 -3.38 -3.80
C SER A 92 -12.26 -3.66 -2.44
N VAL A 93 -10.97 -3.37 -2.28
CA VAL A 93 -10.26 -3.53 -1.01
C VAL A 93 -10.56 -2.34 -0.10
N PRO A 94 -11.00 -2.54 1.15
CA PRO A 94 -11.29 -1.42 2.04
C PRO A 94 -10.02 -0.97 2.78
N PRO A 95 -9.93 0.33 3.15
CA PRO A 95 -8.84 0.83 3.98
C PRO A 95 -9.00 0.34 5.42
N TYR A 96 -7.89 -0.11 6.04
CA TYR A 96 -7.86 -0.63 7.41
C TYR A 96 -8.40 0.36 8.45
N LEU A 97 -8.20 1.66 8.25
CA LEU A 97 -8.64 2.69 9.18
C LEU A 97 -10.14 3.02 9.09
N ASN A 98 -10.90 2.40 8.19
CA ASN A 98 -12.35 2.58 8.15
C ASN A 98 -12.98 2.04 9.45
N PRO A 99 -13.67 2.88 10.26
CA PRO A 99 -14.26 2.46 11.53
C PRO A 99 -15.44 1.49 11.34
N ASN A 100 -16.00 1.42 10.13
CA ASN A 100 -17.16 0.58 9.80
C ASN A 100 -16.77 -0.73 9.09
N LEU A 101 -15.50 -1.18 9.20
CA LEU A 101 -15.08 -2.46 8.65
C LEU A 101 -15.88 -3.62 9.25
N SER A 102 -16.47 -4.44 8.39
CA SER A 102 -17.14 -5.67 8.80
C SER A 102 -16.17 -6.83 9.00
N ASP A 103 -16.56 -7.81 9.82
CA ASP A 103 -15.79 -9.05 10.01
C ASP A 103 -15.53 -9.77 8.68
N LYS A 104 -16.50 -9.76 7.75
CA LYS A 104 -16.35 -10.37 6.42
C LYS A 104 -15.25 -9.67 5.60
N GLU A 105 -15.17 -8.35 5.68
CA GLU A 105 -14.12 -7.59 5.01
C GLU A 105 -12.75 -7.89 5.62
N LEU A 106 -12.66 -8.00 6.95
CA LEU A 106 -11.44 -8.40 7.64
C LEU A 106 -11.02 -9.81 7.21
N LEU A 107 -11.93 -10.79 7.18
CA LEU A 107 -11.64 -12.18 6.78
C LEU A 107 -11.06 -12.32 5.36
N THR A 108 -11.31 -11.35 4.48
CA THR A 108 -10.88 -11.36 3.07
C THR A 108 -9.76 -10.35 2.79
N GLY A 109 -9.23 -9.69 3.84
CA GLY A 109 -8.07 -8.80 3.76
C GLY A 109 -8.39 -7.33 3.49
N VAL A 110 -7.43 -6.46 3.82
CA VAL A 110 -7.58 -5.00 3.84
C VAL A 110 -6.33 -4.30 3.32
N CYS A 111 -6.42 -2.99 3.16
CA CYS A 111 -5.30 -2.13 2.78
C CYS A 111 -4.75 -1.34 3.96
N PHE A 112 -3.45 -1.41 4.20
CA PHE A 112 -2.68 -0.65 5.18
C PHE A 112 -1.90 0.52 4.57
N ALA A 113 -1.84 0.60 3.23
CA ALA A 113 -1.10 1.63 2.51
C ALA A 113 -1.57 3.06 2.83
N SER A 114 -0.70 4.03 2.60
CA SER A 114 -0.94 5.43 2.93
C SER A 114 -0.31 6.35 1.90
N GLY A 115 -1.12 7.19 1.26
CA GLY A 115 -0.66 8.17 0.28
C GLY A 115 0.52 9.01 0.81
N GLY A 116 1.56 9.18 0.00
CA GLY A 116 2.78 9.91 0.40
C GLY A 116 3.77 9.12 1.25
N SER A 117 3.47 7.88 1.64
CA SER A 117 4.43 7.02 2.35
C SER A 117 5.63 6.66 1.49
N GLY A 118 6.74 6.34 2.15
CA GLY A 118 7.98 5.85 1.55
C GLY A 118 8.63 4.78 2.43
N ILE A 119 9.63 4.10 1.88
CA ILE A 119 10.47 3.12 2.58
C ILE A 119 11.34 3.83 3.63
N ASP A 120 11.78 5.06 3.33
CA ASP A 120 12.47 5.95 4.25
C ASP A 120 11.45 6.65 5.17
N ASP A 121 11.62 6.50 6.49
CA ASP A 121 10.70 7.10 7.47
C ASP A 121 10.65 8.64 7.34
N LEU A 122 11.72 9.26 6.82
CA LEU A 122 11.75 10.68 6.56
C LEU A 122 10.61 11.10 5.62
N THR A 123 10.34 10.30 4.57
CA THR A 123 9.29 10.55 3.57
C THR A 123 7.93 10.70 4.24
N ALA A 124 7.55 9.69 5.03
CA ALA A 124 6.26 9.67 5.71
C ALA A 124 6.16 10.76 6.80
N THR A 125 7.26 11.05 7.48
CA THR A 125 7.32 12.10 8.51
C THR A 125 7.09 13.48 7.89
N SER A 126 7.73 13.79 6.76
CA SER A 126 7.57 15.07 6.08
C SER A 126 6.16 15.30 5.53
N ALA A 127 5.47 14.24 5.10
CA ALA A 127 4.10 14.30 4.61
C ALA A 127 3.02 14.14 5.71
N ASN A 128 3.44 13.83 6.95
CA ASN A 128 2.55 13.51 8.07
C ASN A 128 1.55 12.38 7.75
N VAL A 129 2.08 11.24 7.28
CA VAL A 129 1.31 10.07 6.81
C VAL A 129 1.81 8.78 7.48
N ILE A 130 1.16 7.64 7.21
CA ILE A 130 1.48 6.37 7.87
C ILE A 130 2.76 5.78 7.25
N SER A 131 3.83 5.72 8.04
CA SER A 131 5.11 5.12 7.66
C SER A 131 5.01 3.60 7.50
N MET A 132 5.89 3.00 6.71
CA MET A 132 5.94 1.54 6.51
C MET A 132 6.01 0.74 7.83
N PRO A 133 6.80 1.14 8.85
CA PRO A 133 6.74 0.49 10.17
C PRO A 133 5.36 0.56 10.82
N HIS A 134 4.65 1.69 10.76
CA HIS A 134 3.29 1.79 11.31
C HIS A 134 2.27 0.93 10.53
N GLN A 135 2.45 0.75 9.22
CA GLN A 135 1.63 -0.18 8.46
C GLN A 135 1.77 -1.62 8.97
N ILE A 136 2.97 -2.03 9.41
CA ILE A 136 3.20 -3.32 10.10
C ILE A 136 2.51 -3.38 11.46
N GLU A 137 2.52 -2.30 12.25
CA GLU A 137 1.83 -2.29 13.54
C GLU A 137 0.31 -2.39 13.38
N TYR A 138 -0.26 -1.76 12.36
CA TYR A 138 -1.66 -1.98 11.98
C TYR A 138 -1.92 -3.41 11.53
N PHE A 139 -0.98 -4.00 10.80
CA PHE A 139 -1.08 -5.40 10.39
C PHE A 139 -1.06 -6.37 11.57
N LYS A 140 -0.19 -6.18 12.57
CA LYS A 140 -0.20 -6.96 13.82
C LYS A 140 -1.53 -6.86 14.53
N THR A 141 -2.05 -5.63 14.66
CA THR A 141 -3.37 -5.39 15.27
C THR A 141 -4.49 -6.06 14.48
N TYR A 142 -4.41 -6.04 13.15
CA TYR A 142 -5.33 -6.75 12.26
C TYR A 142 -5.27 -8.26 12.45
N ALA A 143 -4.07 -8.86 12.58
CA ALA A 143 -3.90 -10.29 12.81
C ALA A 143 -4.56 -10.74 14.13
N GLU A 144 -4.46 -9.92 15.18
CA GLU A 144 -5.16 -10.16 16.45
C GLU A 144 -6.68 -10.09 16.30
N LYS A 145 -7.21 -9.08 15.58
CA LYS A 145 -8.65 -8.99 15.26
C LYS A 145 -9.12 -10.23 14.48
N LEU A 146 -8.34 -10.65 13.50
CA LEU A 146 -8.63 -11.83 12.68
C LEU A 146 -8.69 -13.10 13.53
N ARG A 147 -7.79 -13.24 14.50
CA ARG A 147 -7.79 -14.35 15.47
C ARG A 147 -9.04 -14.37 16.35
N LEU A 148 -9.53 -13.20 16.77
CA LEU A 148 -10.77 -13.09 17.56
C LEU A 148 -12.01 -13.47 16.73
N ILE A 149 -12.04 -13.11 15.44
CA ILE A 149 -13.16 -13.38 14.54
C ILE A 149 -13.20 -14.84 14.09
N ALA A 150 -12.06 -15.38 13.63
CA ALA A 150 -11.99 -16.67 12.96
C ALA A 150 -11.50 -17.82 13.85
N GLY A 151 -10.92 -17.51 15.01
CA GLY A 151 -10.14 -18.44 15.81
C GLY A 151 -8.74 -18.70 15.23
N LYS A 152 -7.83 -19.19 16.09
CA LYS A 152 -6.40 -19.32 15.80
C LYS A 152 -6.09 -20.06 14.48
N ASN A 153 -6.65 -21.26 14.30
CA ASN A 153 -6.30 -22.09 13.15
C ASN A 153 -6.76 -21.45 11.82
N LYS A 154 -7.98 -20.88 11.79
CA LYS A 154 -8.50 -20.28 10.57
C LYS A 154 -7.84 -18.94 10.28
N SER A 155 -7.52 -18.13 11.29
CA SER A 155 -6.78 -16.89 11.10
C SER A 155 -5.38 -17.15 10.54
N THR A 156 -4.67 -18.17 11.06
CA THR A 156 -3.36 -18.56 10.53
C THR A 156 -3.47 -18.97 9.06
N GLN A 157 -4.44 -19.82 8.71
CA GLN A 157 -4.67 -20.21 7.32
C GLN A 157 -4.95 -19.00 6.41
N ILE A 158 -5.82 -18.08 6.81
CA ILE A 158 -6.15 -16.88 6.02
C ILE A 158 -4.90 -16.05 5.70
N LEU A 159 -3.96 -15.98 6.66
CA LEU A 159 -2.73 -15.22 6.54
C LEU A 159 -1.68 -15.96 5.70
N GLU A 160 -1.57 -17.28 5.81
CA GLU A 160 -0.71 -18.13 4.98
C GLU A 160 -1.16 -18.15 3.51
N ASP A 161 -2.48 -18.11 3.29
CA ASP A 161 -3.12 -18.09 1.98
C ASP A 161 -3.30 -16.65 1.42
N ALA A 162 -2.68 -15.65 2.02
CA ALA A 162 -2.84 -14.24 1.63
C ALA A 162 -1.98 -13.87 0.41
N LEU A 163 -2.57 -13.15 -0.55
CA LEU A 163 -1.79 -12.37 -1.51
C LEU A 163 -1.32 -11.07 -0.84
N VAL A 164 -0.01 -10.90 -0.71
CA VAL A 164 0.59 -9.68 -0.15
C VAL A 164 1.08 -8.79 -1.29
N VAL A 165 0.55 -7.56 -1.35
CA VAL A 165 0.93 -6.54 -2.34
C VAL A 165 1.67 -5.41 -1.63
N ILE A 166 2.88 -5.10 -2.10
CA ILE A 166 3.69 -3.98 -1.60
C ILE A 166 4.01 -3.07 -2.79
N SER A 167 3.58 -1.80 -2.74
CA SER A 167 3.92 -0.81 -3.77
C SER A 167 4.33 0.51 -3.13
N VAL A 168 5.64 0.75 -3.09
CA VAL A 168 6.26 1.89 -2.40
C VAL A 168 7.64 2.16 -2.98
N GLY A 169 8.15 3.39 -2.83
CA GLY A 169 9.53 3.76 -3.17
C GLY A 169 9.63 5.00 -4.05
N ALA A 170 8.59 5.28 -4.85
CA ALA A 170 8.59 6.42 -5.75
C ALA A 170 8.72 7.75 -4.99
N ASN A 171 8.02 7.88 -3.86
CA ASN A 171 8.07 9.06 -3.00
C ASN A 171 9.46 9.28 -2.38
N ASP A 172 10.20 8.23 -2.02
CA ASP A 172 11.55 8.37 -1.47
C ASP A 172 12.49 9.01 -2.50
N ILE A 173 12.40 8.56 -3.75
CA ILE A 173 13.22 9.11 -4.83
C ILE A 173 12.79 10.54 -5.18
N ILE A 174 11.49 10.78 -5.37
CA ILE A 174 10.97 12.09 -5.76
C ILE A 174 11.22 13.10 -4.64
N PHE A 175 10.70 12.84 -3.43
CA PHE A 175 10.70 13.85 -2.37
C PHE A 175 12.04 13.99 -1.67
N ASN A 176 12.72 12.90 -1.33
CA ASN A 176 13.92 13.00 -0.49
C ASN A 176 15.22 13.19 -1.28
N PHE A 177 15.23 12.83 -2.57
CA PHE A 177 16.43 12.89 -3.40
C PHE A 177 16.38 14.01 -4.45
N TYR A 178 15.23 14.21 -5.11
CA TYR A 178 15.08 15.21 -6.17
C TYR A 178 14.49 16.54 -5.71
N ASP A 179 13.33 16.53 -5.02
CA ASP A 179 12.63 17.76 -4.62
C ASP A 179 13.29 18.41 -3.40
N LEU A 180 13.55 17.64 -2.35
CA LEU A 180 14.29 18.07 -1.17
C LEU A 180 15.71 17.53 -1.24
N PRO A 181 16.75 18.37 -1.14
CA PRO A 181 18.13 17.91 -1.26
C PRO A 181 18.64 17.14 -0.02
N THR A 182 17.80 16.88 0.99
CA THR A 182 18.18 16.29 2.27
C THR A 182 18.94 14.98 2.12
N ARG A 183 18.38 13.98 1.40
CA ARG A 183 19.10 12.71 1.20
C ARG A 183 20.18 12.83 0.13
N ARG A 184 20.02 13.70 -0.86
CA ARG A 184 21.08 13.99 -1.84
C ARG A 184 22.36 14.56 -1.20
N MET A 185 22.24 15.27 -0.07
CA MET A 185 23.40 15.76 0.71
C MET A 185 23.98 14.72 1.67
N MET A 186 23.20 13.71 2.06
CA MET A 186 23.62 12.66 3.00
C MET A 186 24.23 11.44 2.32
N PHE A 187 23.84 11.16 1.08
CA PHE A 187 24.31 10.03 0.29
C PHE A 187 25.26 10.50 -0.82
N ILE A 188 26.29 9.69 -1.09
CA ILE A 188 27.33 10.03 -2.10
C ILE A 188 26.69 10.17 -3.49
N ASN A 189 25.76 9.27 -3.81
CA ASN A 189 25.00 9.26 -5.05
C ASN A 189 23.68 8.50 -4.88
N ILE A 190 22.87 8.49 -5.94
CA ILE A 190 21.57 7.81 -5.93
C ILE A 190 21.68 6.31 -5.67
N ASN A 191 22.73 5.64 -6.15
CA ASN A 191 22.90 4.20 -5.95
C ASN A 191 23.03 3.87 -4.45
N THR A 192 23.85 4.63 -3.72
CA THR A 192 23.99 4.43 -2.27
C THR A 192 22.70 4.71 -1.50
N TYR A 193 21.83 5.59 -2.02
CA TYR A 193 20.51 5.80 -1.43
C TYR A 193 19.55 4.65 -1.76
N GLN A 194 19.60 4.12 -2.98
CA GLN A 194 18.82 2.94 -3.38
C GLN A 194 19.21 1.70 -2.55
N ASP A 195 20.51 1.47 -2.34
CA ASP A 195 20.98 0.38 -1.46
C ASP A 195 20.40 0.51 -0.05
N TYR A 196 20.41 1.73 0.51
CA TYR A 196 19.77 2.01 1.79
C TYR A 196 18.27 1.70 1.79
N LEU A 197 17.53 2.08 0.73
CA LEU A 197 16.11 1.77 0.63
C LEU A 197 15.87 0.25 0.50
N LEU A 198 16.72 -0.48 -0.22
CA LEU A 198 16.61 -1.94 -0.37
C LEU A 198 16.85 -2.66 0.97
N ASP A 199 17.85 -2.22 1.76
CA ASP A 199 18.08 -2.75 3.11
C ASP A 199 16.87 -2.54 4.02
N ARG A 200 16.28 -1.35 3.94
CA ARG A 200 15.07 -0.98 4.70
C ARG A 200 13.86 -1.80 4.27
N LEU A 201 13.68 -2.03 2.96
CA LEU A 201 12.62 -2.90 2.44
C LEU A 201 12.81 -4.36 2.89
N GLN A 202 14.05 -4.85 2.90
CA GLN A 202 14.35 -6.19 3.41
C GLN A 202 14.01 -6.32 4.90
N ILE A 203 14.28 -5.29 5.71
CA ILE A 203 13.87 -5.24 7.12
C ILE A 203 12.35 -5.28 7.24
N PHE A 204 11.63 -4.52 6.42
CA PHE A 204 10.17 -4.53 6.39
C PHE A 204 9.63 -5.95 6.09
N ILE A 205 10.15 -6.61 5.05
CA ILE A 205 9.72 -7.97 4.67
C ILE A 205 10.00 -8.97 5.80
N LYS A 206 11.19 -8.92 6.41
CA LYS A 206 11.53 -9.78 7.56
C LYS A 206 10.55 -9.58 8.72
N ARG A 207 10.25 -8.31 9.06
CA ARG A 207 9.29 -7.99 10.13
C ARG A 207 7.88 -8.46 9.81
N PHE A 208 7.43 -8.30 8.56
CA PHE A 208 6.14 -8.79 8.09
C PHE A 208 6.03 -10.32 8.29
N CYS A 209 7.05 -11.07 7.86
CA CYS A 209 7.05 -12.53 7.98
C CYS A 209 7.09 -13.04 9.43
N THR A 210 7.54 -12.23 10.40
CA THR A 210 7.57 -12.60 11.84
C THR A 210 6.25 -12.35 12.59
N VAL A 211 5.23 -11.80 11.92
CA VAL A 211 3.91 -11.59 12.56
C VAL A 211 3.14 -12.91 12.70
N PHE A 212 3.56 -13.96 11.99
CA PHE A 212 2.96 -15.30 12.00
C PHE A 212 3.80 -16.29 12.81
#